data_AF-H0ABF6-F1
#
_entry.id   AF-H0ABF6-F1
#
_cell.length_a   1.000
_cell.length_b   1.000
_cell.length_c   1.000
_cell.angle_alpha   90.00
_cell.angle_beta   90.00
_cell.angle_gamma   90.00
#
_symmetry.space_group_name_H-M   'P 1'
#
loop_
_entity.id
_entity.type
_entity.pdbx_description
1 polymer ?
#
loop_
_entity_poly.entity_id
_entity_poly.type
_entity_poly.pdbx_seq_one_letter_code
_entity_poly.pdbx_strand_id
1 'polypeptide(L)'
;MKDTDLEFVEEVEDQAEMLERFIEIVEDQKADILLGYNTDEFDFDILRDKADETGVTLALGRNGERMKFNRRGRFKGARIKGRMHLDLYPFVTHVLAPGIDSETLDLDSVAQEMLGKEKDDLSWSEMKQIWREKGDIEKFAEYALKDSELTPDILTLSTSPSCSISG
;
A
#
# COMPACT_ATOMS: atom_id res chain seq x y z
N MET A 1 -4.95 -22.94 1.86
CA MET A 1 -6.25 -22.34 1.50
C MET A 1 -6.87 -23.29 0.48
N LYS A 2 -7.49 -22.89 -0.65
CA LYS A 2 -7.22 -23.70 -1.86
C LYS A 2 -5.75 -23.42 -2.23
N ASP A 3 -4.99 -24.42 -2.65
CA ASP A 3 -3.72 -24.14 -3.33
C ASP A 3 -4.00 -23.17 -4.49
N THR A 4 -3.28 -22.06 -4.53
CA THR A 4 -3.26 -21.15 -5.67
C THR A 4 -1.99 -21.39 -6.48
N ASP A 5 -2.10 -21.32 -7.80
CA ASP A 5 -0.96 -21.46 -8.71
C ASP A 5 -0.29 -20.11 -9.03
N LEU A 6 -0.72 -19.02 -8.36
CA LEU A 6 -0.18 -17.69 -8.57
C LEU A 6 1.24 -17.57 -7.99
N GLU A 7 2.24 -17.40 -8.86
CA GLU A 7 3.66 -17.34 -8.47
C GLU A 7 4.01 -16.18 -7.51
N PHE A 8 3.21 -15.12 -7.49
CA PHE A 8 3.41 -13.95 -6.62
C PHE A 8 2.74 -14.08 -5.25
N VAL A 9 2.04 -15.19 -4.98
CA VAL A 9 1.37 -15.45 -3.70
C VAL A 9 2.23 -16.39 -2.86
N GLU A 10 2.54 -15.97 -1.64
CA GLU A 10 3.20 -16.79 -0.62
C GLU A 10 2.17 -17.14 0.47
N GLU A 11 1.86 -18.43 0.65
CA GLU A 11 1.05 -18.89 1.79
C GLU A 11 1.94 -19.03 3.04
N VAL A 12 1.49 -18.43 4.14
CA VAL A 12 2.10 -18.50 5.48
C VAL A 12 1.11 -19.08 6.49
N GLU A 13 1.59 -19.58 7.63
CA GLU A 13 0.77 -20.28 8.63
C GLU A 13 -0.22 -19.35 9.33
N ASP A 14 0.21 -18.13 9.67
CA ASP A 14 -0.61 -17.18 10.39
C ASP A 14 -0.24 -15.70 10.14
N GLN A 15 -0.96 -14.82 10.82
CA GLN A 15 -0.76 -13.37 10.70
C GLN A 15 0.57 -12.89 11.27
N ALA A 16 1.15 -13.57 12.27
CA ALA A 16 2.44 -13.20 12.82
C ALA A 16 3.53 -13.48 11.78
N GLU A 17 3.51 -14.67 11.18
CA GLU A 17 4.43 -15.04 10.11
C GLU A 17 4.28 -14.11 8.89
N MET A 18 3.06 -13.70 8.53
CA MET A 18 2.83 -12.71 7.46
C MET A 18 3.55 -11.38 7.72
N LEU A 19 3.50 -10.88 8.96
CA LEU A 19 4.18 -9.64 9.34
C LEU A 19 5.70 -9.81 9.34
N GLU A 20 6.20 -10.95 9.83
CA GLU A 20 7.63 -11.28 9.84
C GLU A 20 8.17 -11.38 8.40
N ARG A 21 7.48 -12.10 7.52
CA ARG A 21 7.82 -12.21 6.09
C ARG A 21 7.80 -10.87 5.39
N PHE A 22 6.84 -10.00 5.68
CA PHE A 22 6.83 -8.64 5.15
C PHE A 22 8.10 -7.85 5.55
N ILE A 23 8.52 -7.95 6.81
CA ILE A 23 9.75 -7.28 7.30
C ILE A 23 10.99 -7.86 6.58
N GLU A 24 11.05 -9.18 6.42
CA GLU A 24 12.13 -9.87 5.72
C GLU A 24 12.22 -9.43 4.25
N ILE A 25 11.10 -9.38 3.53
CA ILE A 25 11.05 -8.91 2.13
C ILE A 25 11.62 -7.49 2.01
N VAL A 26 11.25 -6.58 2.90
CA VAL A 26 11.75 -5.19 2.90
C VAL A 26 13.26 -5.12 3.15
N GLU A 27 13.81 -6.00 4.00
CA GLU A 27 15.24 -6.10 4.26
C GLU A 27 16.00 -6.72 3.09
N ASP A 28 15.51 -7.84 2.54
CA ASP A 28 16.11 -8.59 1.44
C ASP A 28 16.15 -7.77 0.14
N GLN A 29 15.07 -7.04 -0.15
CA GLN A 29 15.02 -6.10 -1.28
C GLN A 29 15.89 -4.86 -1.05
N LYS A 30 16.39 -4.63 0.17
CA LYS A 30 17.19 -3.46 0.55
C LYS A 30 16.49 -2.14 0.20
N ALA A 31 15.16 -2.11 0.34
CA ALA A 31 14.32 -0.99 -0.09
C ALA A 31 14.71 0.35 0.57
N ASP A 32 15.17 1.32 -0.21
CA ASP A 32 15.48 2.65 0.31
C ASP A 32 14.23 3.48 0.63
N ILE A 33 13.16 3.22 -0.12
CA ILE A 33 11.87 3.92 -0.05
C ILE A 33 10.77 2.89 0.17
N LEU A 34 9.92 3.14 1.16
CA LEU A 34 8.63 2.50 1.33
C LEU A 34 7.58 3.46 0.81
N LEU A 35 7.05 3.15 -0.37
CA LEU A 35 6.05 3.94 -1.08
C LEU A 35 4.68 3.30 -0.86
N GLY A 36 3.68 4.11 -0.57
CA GLY A 36 2.30 3.67 -0.45
C GLY A 36 1.30 4.78 -0.74
N TYR A 37 0.02 4.45 -0.65
CA TYR A 37 -1.09 5.37 -0.92
C TYR A 37 -1.98 5.49 0.31
N ASN A 38 -1.94 6.64 0.98
CA ASN A 38 -2.65 6.92 2.24
C ASN A 38 -2.20 6.05 3.43
N THR A 39 -0.95 5.57 3.37
CA THR A 39 -0.34 4.67 4.35
C THR A 39 -0.16 5.29 5.73
N ASP A 40 0.07 6.61 5.81
CA ASP A 40 0.21 7.30 7.09
C ASP A 40 -1.10 7.36 7.90
N GLU A 41 -2.26 7.35 7.22
CA GLU A 41 -3.58 7.46 7.85
C GLU A 41 -4.34 6.12 7.94
N PHE A 42 -3.90 5.07 7.23
CA PHE A 42 -4.56 3.77 7.20
C PHE A 42 -3.62 2.61 7.58
N ASP A 43 -2.73 2.20 6.67
CA ASP A 43 -1.95 0.96 6.78
C ASP A 43 -1.12 0.90 8.06
N PHE A 44 -0.48 2.01 8.45
CA PHE A 44 0.37 2.03 9.65
C PHE A 44 -0.40 1.87 10.95
N ASP A 45 -1.65 2.35 11.03
CA ASP A 45 -2.50 2.10 12.19
C ASP A 45 -2.87 0.60 12.24
N ILE A 46 -3.20 -0.02 11.10
CA ILE A 46 -3.50 -1.46 11.02
C ILE A 46 -2.26 -2.31 11.36
N LEU A 47 -1.11 -2.04 10.74
CA LEU A 47 0.13 -2.77 10.99
C LEU A 47 0.53 -2.70 12.46
N ARG A 48 0.41 -1.54 13.09
CA ARG A 48 0.65 -1.40 14.54
C ARG A 48 -0.27 -2.30 15.33
N ASP A 49 -1.58 -2.20 15.09
CA ASP A 49 -2.57 -2.92 15.87
C ASP A 49 -2.36 -4.45 15.72
N LYS A 50 -2.01 -4.91 14.52
CA LYS A 50 -1.70 -6.34 14.26
C LYS A 50 -0.37 -6.80 14.83
N ALA A 51 0.64 -5.94 14.84
CA ALA A 51 1.89 -6.20 15.54
C ALA A 51 1.68 -6.32 17.07
N ASP A 52 0.84 -5.45 17.65
CA ASP A 52 0.50 -5.49 19.07
C ASP A 52 -0.32 -6.75 19.43
N GLU A 53 -1.24 -7.17 18.56
CA GLU A 53 -2.03 -8.41 18.74
C GLU A 53 -1.17 -9.69 18.67
N THR A 54 -0.20 -9.73 17.75
CA THR A 54 0.63 -10.92 17.48
C THR A 54 1.92 -10.95 18.31
N GLY A 55 2.34 -9.81 18.86
CA GLY A 55 3.64 -9.66 19.54
C GLY A 55 4.83 -9.46 18.60
N VAL A 56 4.60 -9.38 17.28
CA VAL A 56 5.64 -9.14 16.28
C VAL A 56 6.19 -7.72 16.42
N THR A 57 7.52 -7.56 16.35
CA THR A 57 8.13 -6.24 16.30
C THR A 57 8.25 -5.75 14.86
N LEU A 58 7.62 -4.63 14.52
CA LEU A 58 7.77 -3.96 13.21
C LEU A 58 9.17 -3.33 13.05
N ALA A 59 10.17 -4.16 12.73
CA ALA A 59 11.57 -3.78 12.55
C ALA A 59 11.90 -3.33 11.12
N LEU A 60 11.05 -2.46 10.53
CA LEU A 60 11.19 -1.99 9.15
C LEU A 60 12.34 -0.98 8.94
N GLY A 61 12.93 -0.45 10.01
CA GLY A 61 14.12 0.39 9.92
C GLY A 61 15.38 -0.42 9.61
N ARG A 62 16.36 0.22 8.97
CA ARG A 62 17.65 -0.44 8.65
C ARG A 62 18.31 -1.01 9.90
N ASN A 63 18.95 -2.17 9.74
CA ASN A 63 19.63 -2.91 10.80
C ASN A 63 18.68 -3.32 11.96
N GLY A 64 17.42 -3.66 11.63
CA GLY A 64 16.42 -4.12 12.61
C GLY A 64 15.91 -3.00 13.53
N GLU A 65 16.03 -1.74 13.12
CA GLU A 65 15.52 -0.62 13.89
C GLU A 65 13.99 -0.62 13.89
N ARG A 66 13.38 -0.50 15.07
CA ARG A 66 11.93 -0.48 15.21
C ARG A 66 11.33 0.75 14.56
N MET A 67 10.20 0.55 13.89
CA MET A 67 9.34 1.63 13.44
C MET A 67 8.83 2.43 14.64
N LYS A 68 8.79 3.76 14.49
CA LYS A 68 8.27 4.68 15.53
C LYS A 68 7.09 5.46 14.99
N PHE A 69 5.93 5.25 15.56
CA PHE A 69 4.74 6.04 15.25
C PHE A 69 4.83 7.40 15.95
N ASN A 70 4.83 8.48 15.19
CA ASN A 70 4.77 9.82 15.74
C ASN A 70 3.36 10.37 15.55
N ARG A 71 2.74 10.84 16.63
CA ARG A 71 1.62 11.77 16.55
C ARG A 71 2.13 13.15 16.91
N ARG A 72 2.32 14.02 15.91
CA ARG A 72 2.71 15.41 16.15
C ARG A 72 1.67 16.34 15.53
N GLY A 73 0.80 16.86 16.39
CA GLY A 73 -0.30 17.74 15.96
C GLY A 73 -1.27 17.00 15.04
N ARG A 74 -1.51 17.56 13.84
CA ARG A 74 -2.39 16.94 12.82
C ARG A 74 -1.70 15.87 11.97
N PHE A 75 -0.38 15.75 12.02
CA PHE A 75 0.36 14.77 11.23
C PHE A 75 0.49 13.48 12.01
N LYS A 76 -0.19 12.43 11.52
CA LYS A 76 0.17 11.05 11.80
C LYS A 76 1.26 10.65 10.83
N GLY A 77 2.21 9.84 11.30
CA GLY A 77 3.10 9.16 10.38
C GLY A 77 4.08 8.26 11.10
N ALA A 78 4.60 7.28 10.36
CA ALA A 78 5.64 6.41 10.86
C ALA A 78 7.03 6.97 10.52
N ARG A 79 7.94 6.86 11.49
CA ARG A 79 9.37 7.07 11.26
C ARG A 79 10.03 5.71 11.14
N ILE A 80 10.64 5.49 9.98
CA ILE A 80 11.37 4.27 9.64
C ILE A 80 12.84 4.63 9.52
N LYS A 81 13.64 4.32 10.54
CA LYS A 81 15.01 4.84 10.61
C LYS A 81 15.86 4.23 9.50
N GLY A 82 16.52 5.08 8.72
CA GLY A 82 17.39 4.64 7.61
C GLY A 82 16.64 4.28 6.32
N ARG A 83 15.31 4.47 6.27
CA ARG A 83 14.50 4.37 5.05
C ARG A 83 13.62 5.61 4.92
N MET A 84 13.24 5.95 3.70
CA MET A 84 12.25 7.00 3.46
C MET A 84 10.86 6.34 3.39
N HIS A 85 9.90 6.86 4.16
CA HIS A 85 8.50 6.59 3.87
C HIS A 85 7.99 7.71 2.95
N LEU A 86 7.36 7.35 1.85
CA LEU A 86 6.72 8.27 0.92
C LEU A 86 5.24 7.88 0.78
N ASP A 87 4.37 8.67 1.41
CA ASP A 87 2.92 8.57 1.19
C ASP A 87 2.52 9.42 -0.02
N LEU A 88 1.94 8.78 -1.03
CA LEU A 88 1.55 9.43 -2.27
C LEU A 88 0.25 10.23 -2.14
N TYR A 89 -0.63 9.91 -1.19
CA TYR A 89 -1.94 10.54 -1.09
C TYR A 89 -1.88 12.05 -0.80
N PRO A 90 -1.03 12.54 0.13
CA PRO A 90 -0.83 13.99 0.28
C PRO A 90 -0.30 14.67 -0.98
N PHE A 91 0.56 14.01 -1.75
CA PHE A 91 1.07 14.57 -3.00
C PHE A 91 -0.06 14.67 -4.04
N VAL A 92 -0.84 13.61 -4.22
CA VAL A 92 -2.03 13.60 -5.09
C VAL A 92 -2.98 14.73 -4.69
N THR A 93 -3.33 14.81 -3.41
CA THR A 93 -4.31 15.78 -2.88
C THR A 93 -3.89 17.24 -3.08
N HIS A 94 -2.60 17.56 -2.89
CA HIS A 94 -2.14 18.95 -2.89
C HIS A 94 -1.50 19.40 -4.21
N VAL A 95 -1.03 18.46 -5.04
CA VAL A 95 -0.28 18.75 -6.27
C VAL A 95 -1.05 18.32 -7.52
N LEU A 96 -1.67 17.13 -7.51
CA LEU A 96 -2.33 16.59 -8.70
C LEU A 96 -3.80 16.98 -8.79
N ALA A 97 -4.51 16.95 -7.65
CA ALA A 97 -5.94 17.26 -7.55
C ALA A 97 -6.38 18.54 -8.29
N PRO A 98 -5.59 19.64 -8.32
CA PRO A 98 -5.98 20.85 -9.06
C PRO A 98 -6.12 20.70 -10.58
N GLY A 99 -5.62 19.61 -11.19
CA GLY A 99 -5.78 19.39 -12.63
C GLY A 99 -6.06 17.94 -12.99
N ILE A 100 -6.75 17.25 -12.09
CA ILE A 100 -7.49 16.04 -12.41
C ILE A 100 -8.98 16.30 -12.17
N ASP A 101 -9.83 15.77 -13.04
CA ASP A 101 -11.28 15.93 -13.04
C ASP A 101 -12.00 14.94 -12.11
N SER A 102 -11.30 13.93 -11.60
CA SER A 102 -11.88 12.90 -10.74
C SER A 102 -12.59 13.47 -9.51
N GLU A 103 -13.81 12.98 -9.26
CA GLU A 103 -14.61 13.35 -8.08
C GLU A 103 -14.05 12.78 -6.76
N THR A 104 -13.33 11.65 -6.84
CA THR A 104 -12.67 11.01 -5.70
C THR A 104 -11.16 10.89 -5.92
N LEU A 105 -10.41 10.91 -4.82
CA LEU A 105 -8.96 10.73 -4.83
C LEU A 105 -8.57 9.35 -4.29
N ASP A 106 -9.40 8.33 -4.51
CA ASP A 106 -8.99 6.94 -4.26
C ASP A 106 -8.02 6.47 -5.35
N LEU A 107 -7.25 5.41 -5.05
CA LEU A 107 -6.19 4.92 -5.91
C LEU A 107 -6.70 4.55 -7.31
N ASP A 108 -7.85 3.88 -7.39
CA ASP A 108 -8.49 3.49 -8.65
C ASP A 108 -8.84 4.69 -9.52
N SER A 109 -9.52 5.68 -8.96
CA SER A 109 -9.94 6.87 -9.68
C SER A 109 -8.75 7.67 -10.22
N VAL A 110 -7.71 7.84 -9.40
CA VAL A 110 -6.49 8.55 -9.81
C VAL A 110 -5.71 7.73 -10.85
N ALA A 111 -5.60 6.42 -10.67
CA ALA A 111 -4.96 5.54 -11.63
C ALA A 111 -5.68 5.53 -12.99
N GLN A 112 -7.02 5.52 -12.98
CA GLN A 112 -7.81 5.56 -14.20
C GLN A 112 -7.58 6.84 -14.98
N GLU A 113 -7.63 7.98 -14.30
CA GLU A 113 -7.46 9.26 -14.95
C GLU A 113 -6.03 9.48 -15.46
N MET A 114 -5.03 9.15 -14.64
CA MET A 114 -3.64 9.42 -14.98
C MET A 114 -3.05 8.38 -15.93
N LEU A 115 -3.34 7.11 -15.72
CA LEU A 115 -2.69 5.99 -16.44
C LEU A 115 -3.60 5.40 -17.53
N GLY A 116 -4.88 5.79 -17.59
CA GLY A 116 -5.87 5.16 -18.46
C GLY A 116 -6.14 3.69 -18.10
N LYS A 117 -5.74 3.24 -16.90
CA LYS A 117 -5.95 1.87 -16.43
C LYS A 117 -7.40 1.69 -15.98
N GLU A 118 -8.05 0.61 -16.40
CA GLU A 118 -9.42 0.34 -15.98
C GLU A 118 -9.48 0.04 -14.48
N LYS A 119 -10.59 0.45 -13.85
CA LYS A 119 -10.93 0.12 -12.48
C LYS A 119 -11.19 -1.38 -12.39
N ASP A 120 -10.51 -2.08 -11.48
CA ASP A 120 -10.91 -3.46 -11.21
C ASP A 120 -12.15 -3.43 -10.33
N ASP A 121 -13.22 -4.09 -10.80
CA ASP A 121 -14.45 -4.27 -10.04
C ASP A 121 -14.22 -5.34 -8.95
N LEU A 122 -13.62 -4.91 -7.84
CA LEU A 122 -13.70 -5.60 -6.57
C LEU A 122 -14.19 -4.62 -5.50
N SER A 123 -15.50 -4.59 -5.29
CA SER A 123 -16.08 -3.77 -4.24
C SER A 123 -15.68 -4.28 -2.85
N TRP A 124 -15.67 -3.38 -1.86
CA TRP A 124 -15.48 -3.75 -0.46
C TRP A 124 -16.46 -4.83 0.03
N SER A 125 -17.68 -4.85 -0.49
CA SER A 125 -18.67 -5.90 -0.21
C SER A 125 -18.22 -7.26 -0.73
N GLU A 126 -17.72 -7.32 -1.96
CA GLU A 126 -17.23 -8.55 -2.59
C GLU A 126 -15.98 -9.07 -1.90
N MET A 127 -15.03 -8.20 -1.56
CA MET A 127 -13.84 -8.56 -0.76
C MET A 127 -14.22 -9.25 0.55
N LYS A 128 -15.17 -8.66 1.31
CA LYS A 128 -15.64 -9.26 2.57
C LYS A 128 -16.33 -10.59 2.35
N GLN A 129 -17.08 -10.73 1.26
CA GLN A 129 -17.75 -11.99 0.93
C GLN A 129 -16.72 -13.07 0.58
N ILE A 130 -15.79 -12.78 -0.32
CA ILE A 130 -14.68 -13.67 -0.70
C ILE A 130 -13.92 -14.13 0.54
N TRP A 131 -13.52 -13.20 1.41
CA TRP A 131 -12.79 -13.53 2.62
C TRP A 131 -13.60 -14.43 3.57
N ARG A 132 -14.88 -14.09 3.80
CA ARG A 132 -15.74 -14.83 4.72
C ARG A 132 -16.09 -16.23 4.21
N GLU A 133 -16.32 -16.36 2.92
CA GLU A 133 -16.75 -17.61 2.28
C GLU A 133 -15.56 -18.48 1.86
N LYS A 134 -14.32 -18.02 2.08
CA LYS A 134 -13.09 -18.62 1.52
C LYS A 134 -13.25 -18.84 0.01
N GLY A 135 -13.76 -17.80 -0.65
CA GLY A 135 -14.09 -17.78 -2.07
C GLY A 135 -12.85 -17.63 -2.94
N ASP A 136 -12.95 -16.75 -3.93
CA ASP A 136 -11.90 -16.52 -4.92
C ASP A 136 -10.73 -15.70 -4.34
N ILE A 137 -9.80 -16.39 -3.68
CA ILE A 137 -8.62 -15.76 -3.08
C ILE A 137 -7.65 -15.23 -4.15
N GLU A 138 -7.67 -15.80 -5.35
CA GLU A 138 -6.82 -15.37 -6.47
C GLU A 138 -7.23 -13.98 -6.92
N LYS A 139 -8.54 -13.74 -7.09
CA LYS A 139 -9.06 -12.40 -7.38
C LYS A 139 -8.70 -11.36 -6.31
N PHE A 140 -8.66 -11.77 -5.04
CA PHE A 140 -8.24 -10.88 -3.94
C PHE A 140 -6.74 -10.57 -4.01
N ALA A 141 -5.91 -11.58 -4.32
CA ALA A 141 -4.47 -11.42 -4.45
C ALA A 141 -4.09 -10.56 -5.67
N GLU A 142 -4.76 -10.74 -6.81
CA GLU A 142 -4.58 -9.91 -8.01
C GLU A 142 -4.91 -8.44 -7.72
N TYR A 143 -6.01 -8.18 -7.01
CA TYR A 143 -6.38 -6.82 -6.59
C TYR A 143 -5.27 -6.19 -5.72
N ALA A 144 -4.80 -6.90 -4.70
CA ALA A 144 -3.74 -6.41 -3.82
C ALA A 144 -2.41 -6.17 -4.57
N LEU A 145 -2.07 -7.05 -5.52
CA LEU A 145 -0.90 -6.85 -6.38
C LEU A 145 -1.06 -5.58 -7.22
N LYS A 146 -2.20 -5.39 -7.87
CA LYS A 146 -2.46 -4.20 -8.69
C LYS A 146 -2.33 -2.91 -7.90
N ASP A 147 -2.88 -2.83 -6.69
CA ASP A 147 -2.73 -1.64 -5.82
C ASP A 147 -1.24 -1.30 -5.56
N SER A 148 -0.42 -2.34 -5.35
CA SER A 148 1.02 -2.19 -5.13
C SER A 148 1.77 -1.72 -6.39
N GLU A 149 1.28 -2.05 -7.59
CA GLU A 149 1.86 -1.64 -8.88
C GLU A 149 1.39 -0.24 -9.32
N LEU A 150 0.14 0.14 -9.04
CA LEU A 150 -0.43 1.43 -9.42
C LEU A 150 0.27 2.60 -8.71
N THR A 151 0.63 2.42 -7.44
CA THR A 151 1.25 3.48 -6.64
C THR A 151 2.57 4.01 -7.25
N PRO A 152 3.58 3.17 -7.57
CA PRO A 152 4.79 3.64 -8.25
C PRO A 152 4.55 4.14 -9.69
N ASP A 153 3.57 3.59 -10.41
CA ASP A 153 3.22 4.06 -11.76
C ASP A 153 2.70 5.50 -11.75
N ILE A 154 1.79 5.84 -10.82
CA ILE A 154 1.27 7.20 -10.63
C ILE A 154 2.41 8.16 -10.30
N LEU A 155 3.30 7.78 -9.37
CA LEU A 155 4.44 8.62 -9.01
C LEU A 155 5.40 8.85 -10.21
N THR A 156 5.64 7.81 -11.00
CA THR A 156 6.53 7.88 -12.17
C THR A 156 5.94 8.80 -13.25
N LEU A 157 4.65 8.66 -13.56
CA LEU A 157 4.02 9.51 -14.57
C LEU A 157 3.92 10.96 -14.11
N SER A 158 3.52 11.21 -12.85
CA SER A 158 3.37 12.56 -12.30
C SER A 158 4.67 13.36 -12.23
N THR A 159 5.82 12.68 -12.24
CA THR A 159 7.15 13.32 -12.25
C THR A 159 7.78 13.35 -13.65
N SER A 160 7.09 12.83 -14.68
CA SER A 160 7.55 12.88 -16.06
C SER A 160 7.47 14.30 -16.63
N PRO A 161 8.49 14.78 -17.37
CA PRO A 161 8.45 16.07 -18.06
C PRO A 161 7.30 16.21 -19.07
N SER A 162 6.73 15.09 -19.52
CA SER A 162 5.60 15.05 -20.47
C SER A 162 4.23 15.10 -19.79
N CYS A 163 4.16 15.06 -18.45
CA CYS A 163 2.90 15.17 -17.73
C CYS A 163 2.43 16.63 -17.76
N SER A 164 1.69 16.98 -18.80
CA SER A 164 0.96 18.24 -18.86
C SER A 164 -0.37 18.04 -18.14
N ILE A 165 -0.40 18.41 -16.86
CA ILE A 165 -1.65 18.61 -16.13
C ILE A 165 -2.33 19.82 -16.77
N SER A 166 -3.28 19.58 -17.67
CA SER A 166 -4.09 20.64 -18.28
C SER A 166 -5.02 21.19 -17.20
N GLY A 167 -4.75 22.43 -16.77
CA GLY A 167 -5.64 23.19 -15.88
C GLY A 167 -6.71 23.99 -16.61
#